data_AF-A0AAV2D1T7-F1
#
_entry.id   AF-A0AAV2D1T7-F1
#
_cell.length_a   1.000
_cell.length_b   1.000
_cell.length_c   1.000
_cell.angle_alpha   90.00
_cell.angle_beta   90.00
_cell.angle_gamma   90.00
#
_symmetry.space_group_name_H-M   'P 1'
#
loop_
_entity.id
_entity.type
_entity.pdbx_description
1 polymer ?
#
loop_
_entity_poly.entity_id
_entity_poly.type
_entity_poly.pdbx_seq_one_letter_code
_entity_poly.pdbx_strand_id
1 'polypeptide(L)'
;MVTTTMIIIIITVVVMARRPLISDAKIINITNKMGSKKTLMIVHCKSVDDDLGALAVNSGEVYHWEFEDSTLFRPAVFWCNLALEDGRLSFVAYVEREGGRGYAVMGYDVNETGLYGPDMQDMSRTYDLLHPWKRI
;
A
#
# COMPACT_ATOMS: atom_id res chain seq x y z
N MET A 1 -8.91 48.38 -17.57
CA MET A 1 -8.23 47.29 -18.33
C MET A 1 -7.15 46.59 -17.50
N VAL A 2 -6.30 47.29 -16.75
CA VAL A 2 -5.26 46.65 -15.91
C VAL A 2 -5.86 45.92 -14.69
N THR A 3 -6.89 46.49 -14.07
CA THR A 3 -7.54 45.90 -12.88
C THR A 3 -8.35 44.64 -13.21
N THR A 4 -9.08 44.63 -14.31
CA THR A 4 -9.85 43.47 -14.78
C THR A 4 -8.94 42.32 -15.20
N THR A 5 -7.81 42.60 -15.86
CA THR A 5 -6.82 41.58 -16.23
C THR A 5 -6.10 41.01 -15.01
N MET A 6 -5.75 41.83 -14.01
CA MET A 6 -5.20 41.35 -12.73
C MET A 6 -6.17 40.41 -12.01
N ILE A 7 -7.46 40.73 -11.95
CA ILE A 7 -8.49 39.87 -11.33
C ILE A 7 -8.62 38.53 -12.07
N ILE A 8 -8.60 38.54 -13.41
CA ILE A 8 -8.66 37.30 -14.21
C ILE A 8 -7.40 36.45 -14.00
N ILE A 9 -6.22 37.06 -13.90
CA ILE A 9 -4.97 36.36 -13.59
C ILE A 9 -5.02 35.76 -12.18
N ILE A 10 -5.50 36.51 -11.19
CA ILE A 10 -5.65 36.00 -9.82
C ILE A 10 -6.66 34.85 -9.78
N ILE A 11 -7.81 34.98 -10.45
CA ILE A 11 -8.83 33.92 -10.51
C ILE A 11 -8.27 32.69 -11.22
N THR A 12 -7.57 32.84 -12.34
CA THR A 12 -6.97 31.71 -13.07
C THR A 12 -5.86 31.05 -12.26
N VAL A 13 -4.98 31.81 -11.60
CA VAL A 13 -3.95 31.26 -10.68
C VAL A 13 -4.60 30.55 -9.50
N VAL A 14 -5.64 31.10 -8.90
CA VAL A 14 -6.40 30.45 -7.82
C VAL A 14 -7.05 29.17 -8.31
N VAL A 15 -7.68 29.17 -9.50
CA VAL A 15 -8.31 28.00 -10.12
C VAL A 15 -7.26 26.93 -10.49
N MET A 16 -6.10 27.31 -11.02
CA MET A 16 -4.98 26.40 -11.31
C MET A 16 -4.30 25.86 -10.05
N ALA A 17 -4.29 26.64 -8.97
CA ALA A 17 -3.78 26.22 -7.66
C ALA A 17 -4.79 25.35 -6.88
N ARG A 18 -6.06 25.28 -7.31
CA ARG A 18 -7.01 24.28 -6.78
C ARG A 18 -6.62 22.91 -7.31
N ARG A 19 -5.69 22.25 -6.62
CA ARG A 19 -5.59 20.79 -6.71
C ARG A 19 -6.97 20.22 -6.31
N PRO A 20 -7.54 19.27 -7.06
CA PRO A 20 -8.74 18.58 -6.61
C PRO A 20 -8.48 18.02 -5.20
N LEU A 21 -9.45 18.17 -4.29
CA LEU A 21 -9.38 17.68 -2.89
C LEU A 21 -9.37 16.15 -2.78
N ILE A 22 -9.35 15.44 -3.91
CA ILE A 22 -9.30 13.99 -3.98
C ILE A 22 -7.82 13.62 -3.93
N SER A 23 -7.36 13.24 -2.75
CA SER A 23 -6.04 12.64 -2.56
C SER A 23 -5.97 11.36 -3.38
N ASP A 24 -4.94 11.22 -4.23
CA ASP A 24 -4.62 9.96 -4.92
C ASP A 24 -3.89 8.96 -4.00
N ALA A 25 -3.90 9.24 -2.69
CA ALA A 25 -3.32 8.39 -1.67
C ALA A 25 -3.83 6.94 -1.76
N LYS A 26 -2.88 6.04 -1.62
CA LYS A 26 -3.04 4.60 -1.57
C LYS A 26 -2.71 4.13 -0.17
N ILE A 27 -3.49 3.18 0.34
CA ILE A 27 -3.31 2.59 1.66
C ILE A 27 -3.07 1.10 1.49
N ILE A 28 -2.01 0.58 2.11
CA ILE A 28 -1.80 -0.86 2.25
C ILE A 28 -2.08 -1.27 3.68
N ASN A 29 -2.90 -2.30 3.86
CA ASN A 29 -3.19 -2.92 5.15
C ASN A 29 -2.68 -4.36 5.16
N ILE A 30 -1.88 -4.72 6.16
CA ILE A 30 -1.44 -6.09 6.43
C ILE A 30 -1.97 -6.48 7.81
N THR A 31 -2.96 -7.34 7.85
CA THR A 31 -3.63 -7.78 9.08
C THR A 31 -3.05 -9.11 9.55
N ASN A 32 -2.52 -9.14 10.77
CA ASN A 32 -2.15 -10.38 11.42
C ASN A 32 -3.42 -11.06 11.97
N LYS A 33 -3.94 -12.06 11.26
CA LYS A 33 -5.09 -12.89 11.64
C LYS A 33 -4.68 -14.27 12.19
N MET A 34 -3.44 -14.42 12.65
CA MET A 34 -3.06 -15.58 13.46
C MET A 34 -4.00 -15.63 14.66
N GLY A 35 -4.64 -16.77 14.96
CA GLY A 35 -5.70 -16.85 15.98
C GLY A 35 -5.25 -16.58 17.43
N SER A 36 -5.83 -17.27 18.41
CA SER A 36 -5.59 -17.08 19.86
C SER A 36 -4.14 -17.31 20.35
N LYS A 37 -3.20 -17.58 19.45
CA LYS A 37 -1.77 -17.58 19.74
C LYS A 37 -1.28 -16.14 19.66
N LYS A 38 -0.57 -15.69 20.69
CA LYS A 38 0.18 -14.41 20.71
C LYS A 38 1.35 -14.46 19.71
N THR A 39 1.05 -14.75 18.45
CA THR A 39 2.03 -14.90 17.40
C THR A 39 2.40 -13.52 16.92
N LEU A 40 3.58 -13.11 17.33
CA LEU A 40 4.19 -11.87 16.87
C LEU A 40 4.71 -12.10 15.45
N MET A 41 4.20 -11.31 14.50
CA MET A 41 4.66 -11.32 13.12
C MET A 41 5.54 -10.10 12.88
N ILE A 42 6.75 -10.32 12.35
CA ILE A 42 7.60 -9.22 11.91
C ILE A 42 7.25 -8.89 10.46
N VAL A 43 6.90 -7.64 10.21
CA VAL A 43 6.62 -7.09 8.88
C VAL A 43 7.74 -6.13 8.51
N HIS A 44 8.36 -6.35 7.37
CA HIS A 44 9.32 -5.41 6.79
C HIS A 44 8.95 -5.13 5.35
N CYS A 45 8.49 -3.90 5.09
CA CYS A 45 8.14 -3.44 3.75
C CYS A 45 9.07 -2.31 3.32
N LYS A 46 9.39 -2.27 2.04
CA LYS A 46 10.19 -1.20 1.46
C LYS A 46 9.84 -0.98 0.00
N SER A 47 10.08 0.24 -0.46
CA SER A 47 10.17 0.59 -1.87
C SER A 47 11.63 0.77 -2.28
N VAL A 48 11.86 1.30 -3.48
CA VAL A 48 13.23 1.68 -3.89
C VAL A 48 13.73 2.86 -3.08
N ASP A 49 12.85 3.84 -2.85
CA ASP A 49 13.22 5.16 -2.33
C ASP A 49 12.91 5.31 -0.84
N ASP A 50 12.10 4.41 -0.27
CA ASP A 50 11.63 4.47 1.12
C ASP A 50 11.65 3.08 1.78
N ASP A 51 12.35 2.97 2.91
CA ASP A 51 12.34 1.78 3.76
C ASP A 51 11.42 2.06 4.95
N LEU A 52 10.29 1.37 5.01
CA LEU A 52 9.29 1.56 6.07
C LEU A 52 9.72 0.91 7.39
N GLY A 53 10.85 0.19 7.39
CA GLY A 53 11.41 -0.49 8.54
C GLY A 53 10.70 -1.79 8.91
N ALA A 54 11.27 -2.48 9.89
CA ALA A 54 10.71 -3.71 10.43
C ALA A 54 9.89 -3.40 11.70
N LEU A 55 8.63 -3.83 11.72
CA LEU A 55 7.75 -3.69 12.87
C LEU A 55 7.18 -5.04 13.30
N ALA A 56 6.99 -5.22 14.61
CA ALA A 56 6.34 -6.38 15.18
C ALA A 56 4.84 -6.12 15.32
N VAL A 57 4.01 -7.03 14.79
CA VAL A 57 2.56 -6.91 14.70
C VAL A 57 1.93 -8.08 15.46
N ASN A 58 1.15 -7.79 16.49
CA ASN A 58 0.48 -8.84 17.26
C ASN A 58 -0.72 -9.42 16.51
N SER A 59 -1.15 -10.61 16.93
CA SER A 59 -2.43 -11.18 16.49
C SER A 59 -3.59 -10.18 16.71
N GLY A 60 -4.39 -9.99 15.67
CA GLY A 60 -5.51 -9.04 15.62
C GLY A 60 -5.12 -7.62 15.22
N GLU A 61 -3.82 -7.30 15.12
CA GLU A 61 -3.35 -5.97 14.74
C GLU A 61 -3.14 -5.83 13.23
N VAL A 62 -3.14 -4.57 12.78
CA VAL A 62 -2.94 -4.18 11.39
C VAL A 62 -1.69 -3.31 11.31
N TYR A 63 -0.76 -3.69 10.44
CA TYR A 63 0.28 -2.80 9.96
C TYR A 63 -0.20 -2.11 8.70
N HIS A 64 -0.13 -0.79 8.65
CA HIS A 64 -0.54 -0.03 7.48
C HIS A 64 0.35 1.18 7.21
N TRP A 65 0.38 1.60 5.96
CA TRP A 65 0.98 2.86 5.56
C TRP A 65 0.19 3.46 4.39
N GLU A 66 0.36 4.77 4.23
CA GLU A 66 -0.23 5.57 3.16
C GLU A 66 0.88 6.15 2.30
N PHE A 67 0.69 6.15 0.99
CA PHE A 67 1.64 6.69 0.03
C PHE A 67 0.89 7.22 -1.20
N GLU A 68 1.54 8.07 -1.99
CA GLU A 68 1.04 8.51 -3.30
C GLU A 68 1.84 7.83 -4.41
N ASP A 69 1.20 7.62 -5.55
CA ASP A 69 1.87 7.11 -6.76
C ASP A 69 3.02 8.03 -7.17
N SER A 70 4.13 7.45 -7.58
CA SER A 70 5.39 8.14 -7.87
C SER A 70 5.48 8.43 -9.37
N THR A 71 4.84 9.51 -9.83
CA THR A 71 4.76 9.77 -11.27
C THR A 71 6.08 10.32 -11.88
N LEU A 72 6.37 9.87 -13.12
CA LEU A 72 7.35 10.29 -14.15
C LEU A 72 8.72 9.59 -14.27
N PHE A 73 9.39 9.15 -13.20
CA PHE A 73 10.75 8.58 -13.34
C PHE A 73 10.94 7.17 -12.78
N ARG A 74 10.13 6.76 -11.81
CA ARG A 74 10.16 5.41 -11.25
C ARG A 74 8.80 5.05 -10.65
N PRO A 75 8.16 3.97 -11.09
CA PRO A 75 6.88 3.53 -10.51
C PRO A 75 7.06 3.13 -9.05
N ALA A 76 6.08 3.45 -8.21
CA ALA A 76 6.03 2.99 -6.82
C ALA A 76 5.85 1.46 -6.80
N VAL A 77 6.82 0.77 -6.20
CA VAL A 77 6.76 -0.68 -5.97
C VAL A 77 7.11 -0.93 -4.53
N PHE A 78 6.29 -1.72 -3.82
CA PHE A 78 6.54 -2.11 -2.45
C PHE A 78 6.74 -3.62 -2.34
N TRP A 79 7.89 -4.01 -1.81
CA TRP A 79 8.22 -5.40 -1.48
C TRP A 79 8.13 -5.59 0.03
N CYS A 80 7.46 -6.65 0.44
CA CYS A 80 7.26 -6.97 1.84
C CYS A 80 7.80 -8.37 2.17
N ASN A 81 8.39 -8.47 3.35
CA ASN A 81 8.80 -9.72 3.98
C ASN A 81 8.06 -9.87 5.29
N LEU A 82 7.45 -11.04 5.48
CA LEU A 82 6.83 -11.42 6.75
C LEU A 82 7.64 -12.55 7.38
N ALA A 83 7.85 -12.45 8.68
CA ALA A 83 8.54 -13.49 9.45
C ALA A 83 7.77 -13.84 10.72
N LEU A 84 7.74 -15.14 10.99
CA LEU A 84 7.38 -15.78 12.25
C LEU A 84 8.63 -16.46 12.80
N GLU A 85 8.52 -17.05 13.99
CA GLU A 85 9.60 -17.87 14.58
C GLU A 85 10.02 -19.03 13.67
N ASP A 86 9.06 -19.70 13.02
CA ASP A 86 9.27 -20.93 12.26
C ASP A 86 8.92 -20.81 10.76
N GLY A 87 8.73 -19.59 10.26
CA GLY A 87 8.25 -19.38 8.91
C GLY A 87 8.52 -17.99 8.37
N ARG A 88 8.65 -17.90 7.05
CA ARG A 88 8.79 -16.62 6.34
C ARG A 88 8.07 -16.66 4.99
N LEU A 89 7.68 -15.49 4.51
CA LEU A 89 7.22 -15.30 3.14
C LEU A 89 7.60 -13.91 2.63
N SER A 90 7.66 -13.77 1.31
CA SER A 90 7.95 -12.51 0.63
C SER A 90 6.93 -12.30 -0.47
N PHE A 91 6.46 -11.07 -0.63
CA PHE A 91 5.47 -10.74 -1.66
C PHE A 91 5.63 -9.29 -2.12
N VAL A 92 5.06 -8.98 -3.28
CA VAL A 92 4.91 -7.60 -3.74
C VAL A 92 3.56 -7.11 -3.24
N ALA A 93 3.54 -6.05 -2.45
CA ALA A 93 2.31 -5.50 -1.88
C ALA A 93 1.65 -4.46 -2.80
N TYR A 94 2.44 -3.84 -3.68
CA TYR A 94 1.94 -2.87 -4.65
C TYR A 94 2.88 -2.72 -5.83
N VAL A 95 2.29 -2.50 -7.02
CA VAL A 95 2.97 -2.05 -8.23
C VAL A 95 2.13 -0.95 -8.86
N GLU A 96 2.70 0.24 -8.98
CA GLU A 96 2.05 1.35 -9.68
C GLU A 96 1.79 0.97 -11.15
N ARG A 97 0.58 1.25 -11.61
CA ARG A 97 0.14 0.99 -12.99
C ARG A 97 0.05 2.28 -13.79
N GLU A 98 0.25 2.14 -15.10
CA GLU A 98 0.11 3.26 -16.03
C GLU A 98 -1.25 3.96 -15.90
N GLY A 99 -1.20 5.27 -15.68
CA GLY A 99 -2.37 6.12 -15.48
C GLY A 99 -2.92 6.14 -14.05
N GLY A 100 -2.15 5.69 -13.05
CA GLY A 100 -2.53 5.77 -11.61
C GLY A 100 -3.75 4.90 -11.26
N ARG A 101 -4.11 3.96 -12.14
CA ARG A 101 -5.28 3.10 -11.99
C ARG A 101 -4.97 1.97 -11.01
N GLY A 102 -5.72 1.91 -9.92
CA GLY A 102 -5.60 0.88 -8.90
C GLY A 102 -6.58 1.12 -7.76
N TYR A 103 -6.68 0.17 -6.84
CA TYR A 103 -7.45 0.36 -5.63
C TYR A 103 -6.77 1.39 -4.73
N ALA A 104 -7.55 2.32 -4.19
CA ALA A 104 -7.08 3.24 -3.16
C ALA A 104 -6.72 2.52 -1.86
N VAL A 105 -7.28 1.33 -1.62
CA VAL A 105 -7.01 0.52 -0.44
C VAL A 105 -6.76 -0.91 -0.87
N MET A 106 -5.61 -1.46 -0.48
CA MET A 106 -5.25 -2.87 -0.66
C MET A 106 -5.13 -3.54 0.71
N GLY A 107 -5.78 -4.68 0.85
CA GLY A 107 -5.77 -5.47 2.08
C GLY A 107 -5.09 -6.81 1.88
N TYR A 108 -4.30 -7.20 2.89
CA TYR A 108 -3.70 -8.52 3.01
C TYR A 108 -4.02 -9.10 4.38
N ASP A 109 -4.44 -10.36 4.41
CA ASP A 109 -4.70 -11.10 5.64
C ASP A 109 -3.67 -12.20 5.80
N VAL A 110 -3.10 -12.33 7.00
CA VAL A 110 -2.06 -13.32 7.29
C VAL A 110 -2.55 -14.26 8.37
N ASN A 111 -2.55 -15.57 8.10
CA ASN A 111 -2.99 -16.59 9.08
C ASN A 111 -2.02 -17.78 9.09
N GLU A 112 -2.43 -18.90 9.70
CA GLU A 112 -1.55 -20.06 9.87
C GLU A 112 -1.13 -20.74 8.56
N THR A 113 -1.89 -20.54 7.47
CA THR A 113 -1.59 -21.14 6.15
C THR A 113 -0.70 -20.22 5.30
N GLY A 114 -0.91 -18.91 5.37
CA GLY A 114 -0.09 -17.94 4.63
C GLY A 114 -0.74 -16.57 4.47
N LEU A 115 -0.34 -15.89 3.39
CA LEU A 115 -0.84 -14.58 2.99
C LEU A 115 -2.01 -14.73 2.02
N TYR A 116 -3.13 -14.09 2.35
CA TYR A 116 -4.30 -13.92 1.50
C TYR A 116 -4.43 -12.46 1.08
N GLY A 117 -4.95 -12.25 -0.12
CA GLY A 117 -5.21 -10.90 -0.63
C GLY A 117 -5.81 -10.93 -2.03
N PRO A 118 -6.08 -9.75 -2.60
CA PRO A 118 -6.56 -9.64 -3.96
C PRO A 118 -5.47 -10.03 -4.96
N ASP A 119 -5.83 -10.76 -6.01
CA ASP A 119 -4.94 -10.94 -7.16
C ASP A 119 -4.81 -9.60 -7.90
N MET A 120 -3.59 -9.06 -7.88
CA MET A 120 -3.27 -7.81 -8.58
C MET A 120 -3.41 -7.93 -10.10
N GLN A 121 -3.33 -9.13 -10.70
CA GLN A 121 -3.49 -9.31 -12.14
C GLN A 121 -4.95 -9.34 -12.56
N ASP A 122 -5.81 -10.01 -11.79
CA ASP A 122 -7.23 -10.19 -12.16
C ASP A 122 -8.12 -9.03 -11.71
N MET A 123 -7.64 -8.11 -10.84
CA MET A 123 -8.49 -7.10 -10.19
C MET A 123 -9.76 -7.72 -9.58
N SER A 124 -9.65 -9.00 -9.19
CA SER A 124 -10.74 -9.72 -8.56
C SER A 124 -10.82 -9.29 -7.09
N ARG A 125 -12.05 -9.24 -6.56
CA ARG A 125 -12.28 -9.08 -5.12
C ARG A 125 -12.17 -10.40 -4.35
N THR A 126 -11.76 -11.48 -5.02
CA THR A 126 -11.52 -12.76 -4.35
C THR A 126 -10.28 -12.65 -3.47
N TYR A 127 -10.42 -13.15 -2.25
CA TYR A 127 -9.36 -13.20 -1.27
C TYR A 127 -8.76 -14.59 -1.33
N ASP A 128 -7.76 -14.76 -2.18
CA ASP A 128 -7.14 -16.05 -2.47
C ASP A 128 -5.84 -16.22 -1.69
N LEU A 129 -5.41 -17.46 -1.47
CA LEU A 129 -4.10 -17.76 -0.89
C LEU A 129 -3.03 -17.40 -1.94
N LEU A 130 -2.32 -16.29 -1.72
CA LEU A 130 -1.29 -15.80 -2.62
C LEU A 130 0.05 -16.48 -2.36
N HIS A 131 0.42 -16.57 -1.08
CA HIS A 131 1.73 -17.09 -0.68
C HIS A 131 1.61 -17.96 0.58
N PRO A 132 1.89 -19.27 0.50
CA PRO A 132 2.00 -20.10 1.69
C PRO A 132 3.29 -19.79 2.46
N TRP A 133 3.30 -20.08 3.77
CA TRP A 133 4.52 -19.98 4.57
C TRP A 133 5.62 -20.92 4.07
N LYS A 134 6.83 -20.39 3.91
CA LYS A 134 8.04 -21.22 3.79
C LYS A 134 8.58 -21.51 5.18
N ARG A 135 8.45 -22.76 5.62
CA ARG A 135 8.99 -23.25 6.90
C ARG A 135 10.53 -23.29 6.86
N ILE A 136 11.16 -23.08 8.01
CA ILE A 136 12.62 -23.07 8.20
C ILE A 136 13.09 -24.42 8.72
#